data_AF-A0A813IRL5-F1
#
_entry.id   AF-A0A813IRL5-F1
#
_cell.length_a   1.000
_cell.length_b   1.000
_cell.length_c   1.000
_cell.angle_alpha   90.00
_cell.angle_beta   90.00
_cell.angle_gamma   90.00
#
_symmetry.space_group_name_H-M   'P 1'
#
loop_
_entity.id
_entity.type
_entity.pdbx_description
1 polymer ?
#
loop_
_entity_poly.entity_id
_entity_poly.type
_entity_poly.pdbx_seq_one_letter_code
_entity_poly.pdbx_strand_id
1 'polypeptide(L)'
;MVRDLVVAQFAPENYDFDPVFLQVEKSMFPRPSGKTCFLFPVFSESSRSVDWQVPRGEKAEAEKDKAEEVQVDLKAVLALKPEARPKWLAKACKAVEDGKASATELYNIVSSRKFAAGLPADKRTGRKLVGILKENLELFSDKQRRYLKSKDCPIIANFAENDSDDEAPDAASRTEEMMARCRSFVRENASTFE
;
A
#
# COMPACT_ATOMS: atom_id res chain seq x y z
N MET A 1 42.30 13.32 40.50
CA MET A 1 40.82 13.28 40.61
C MET A 1 40.31 12.58 39.37
N VAL A 2 40.00 11.30 39.55
CA VAL A 2 39.70 10.32 38.50
C VAL A 2 38.24 10.49 38.12
N ARG A 3 37.97 10.85 36.86
CA ARG A 3 36.62 10.75 36.28
C ARG A 3 36.58 9.44 35.51
N ASP A 4 36.34 8.38 36.28
CA ASP A 4 36.10 7.06 35.74
C ASP A 4 34.80 7.03 34.94
N LEU A 5 34.89 6.27 33.86
CA LEU A 5 33.86 5.94 32.90
C LEU A 5 32.63 5.36 33.57
N VAL A 6 31.45 5.84 33.18
CA VAL A 6 30.23 5.03 33.15
C VAL A 6 29.72 5.03 31.73
N VAL A 7 30.39 4.23 30.89
CA VAL A 7 29.82 3.75 29.63
C VAL A 7 28.85 2.66 30.01
N ALA A 8 27.57 3.02 30.14
CA ALA A 8 26.51 2.04 30.31
C ALA A 8 26.42 1.20 29.04
N GLN A 9 26.98 0.00 29.13
CA GLN A 9 26.91 -1.08 28.16
C GLN A 9 25.43 -1.48 28.02
N PHE A 10 24.79 -0.98 26.97
CA PHE A 10 23.48 -1.45 26.54
C PHE A 10 23.71 -2.81 25.87
N ALA A 11 23.64 -3.89 26.65
CA ALA A 11 23.69 -5.24 26.15
C ALA A 11 22.41 -5.52 25.33
N PRO A 12 22.50 -5.88 24.05
CA PRO A 12 21.34 -6.42 23.34
C PRO A 12 21.04 -7.81 23.93
N GLU A 13 19.90 -7.93 24.59
CA GLU A 13 19.35 -9.21 24.97
C GLU A 13 19.20 -10.06 23.71
N ASN A 14 19.94 -11.17 23.68
CA ASN A 14 19.78 -12.26 22.72
C ASN A 14 18.32 -12.73 22.75
N TYR A 15 17.52 -12.26 21.80
CA TYR A 15 16.30 -12.96 21.43
C TYR A 15 16.72 -14.17 20.59
N ASP A 16 16.83 -15.30 21.29
CA ASP A 16 16.87 -16.64 20.72
C ASP A 16 15.60 -16.83 19.88
N PHE A 17 15.74 -16.66 18.58
CA PHE A 17 14.64 -16.80 17.63
C PHE A 17 14.52 -18.28 17.30
N ASP A 18 13.76 -19.02 18.12
CA ASP A 18 13.42 -20.42 17.88
C ASP A 18 12.90 -20.63 16.44
N PRO A 19 13.65 -21.31 15.55
CA PRO A 19 13.19 -21.61 14.21
C PRO A 19 12.34 -22.89 14.26
N VAL A 20 11.18 -22.82 14.89
CA VAL A 20 10.23 -23.93 14.93
C VAL A 20 8.85 -23.44 14.53
N PHE A 21 8.64 -23.11 13.25
CA PHE A 21 7.34 -23.37 12.62
C PHE A 21 7.35 -23.21 11.10
N LEU A 22 6.67 -24.14 10.44
CA LEU A 22 6.26 -24.19 9.03
C LEU A 22 7.13 -25.02 8.08
N GLN A 23 7.31 -26.28 8.47
CA GLN A 23 7.19 -27.40 7.52
C GLN A 23 5.71 -27.54 7.11
N VAL A 24 5.16 -26.61 6.31
CA VAL A 24 3.88 -26.85 5.64
C VAL A 24 4.17 -27.57 4.33
N GLU A 25 3.68 -28.79 4.32
CA GLU A 25 3.76 -29.75 3.23
C GLU A 25 3.44 -29.14 1.88
N LYS A 26 4.36 -29.40 0.95
CA LYS A 26 4.11 -29.46 -0.49
C LYS A 26 3.05 -30.53 -0.75
N SER A 27 1.77 -30.20 -0.64
CA SER A 27 0.70 -31.01 -1.21
C SER A 27 0.07 -30.30 -2.41
N MET A 28 0.56 -30.71 -3.59
CA MET A 28 -0.33 -31.28 -4.60
C MET A 28 -1.43 -30.35 -5.13
N PHE A 29 -1.07 -29.32 -5.89
CA PHE A 29 -2.00 -28.72 -6.86
C PHE A 29 -1.87 -29.46 -8.21
N PRO A 30 -2.91 -30.19 -8.67
CA PRO A 30 -2.91 -30.81 -9.98
C PRO A 30 -2.94 -29.73 -11.07
N ARG A 31 -2.10 -29.91 -12.09
CA ARG A 31 -2.09 -29.09 -13.31
C ARG A 31 -3.41 -29.32 -14.07
N PRO A 32 -4.19 -28.28 -14.39
CA PRO A 32 -5.30 -28.43 -15.33
C PRO A 32 -4.75 -28.55 -16.76
N SER A 33 -4.56 -29.78 -17.23
CA SER A 33 -4.41 -30.08 -18.66
C SER A 33 -5.78 -30.03 -19.34
N GLY A 34 -6.29 -28.81 -19.57
CA GLY A 34 -7.58 -28.58 -20.19
C GLY A 34 -7.45 -27.61 -21.36
N LYS A 35 -7.22 -28.17 -22.55
CA LYS A 35 -7.33 -27.49 -23.83
C LYS A 35 -8.76 -26.98 -23.99
N THR A 36 -9.02 -25.72 -23.67
CA THR A 36 -10.21 -25.02 -24.16
C THR A 36 -9.73 -23.96 -25.14
N CYS A 37 -9.75 -24.36 -26.41
CA CYS A 37 -9.71 -23.49 -27.54
C CYS A 37 -10.99 -22.65 -27.52
N PHE A 38 -10.98 -21.52 -26.82
CA PHE A 38 -11.95 -20.47 -27.07
C PHE A 38 -11.57 -19.81 -28.38
N LEU A 39 -12.24 -20.27 -29.44
CA LEU A 39 -12.43 -19.52 -30.68
C LEU A 39 -12.96 -18.14 -30.29
N PHE A 40 -12.06 -17.16 -30.28
CA PHE A 40 -12.44 -15.75 -30.24
C PHE A 40 -13.16 -15.44 -31.56
N PRO A 41 -14.42 -14.99 -31.52
CA PRO A 41 -15.04 -14.43 -32.71
C PRO A 41 -14.24 -13.19 -33.13
N VAL A 42 -13.84 -13.17 -34.39
CA VAL A 42 -13.35 -12.00 -35.10
C VAL A 42 -14.47 -10.95 -35.06
N PHE A 43 -14.41 -10.07 -34.06
CA PHE A 43 -15.33 -8.96 -33.93
C PHE A 43 -14.91 -7.90 -34.94
N SER A 44 -15.60 -7.93 -36.08
CA SER A 44 -15.49 -6.99 -37.19
C SER A 44 -15.59 -5.56 -36.66
N GLU A 45 -14.48 -4.85 -36.77
CA GLU A 45 -14.26 -3.45 -36.42
C GLU A 45 -15.08 -2.55 -37.36
N SER A 46 -16.39 -2.47 -37.12
CA SER A 46 -17.26 -1.46 -37.73
C SER A 46 -17.24 -0.23 -36.85
N SER A 47 -16.44 0.74 -37.29
CA SER A 47 -16.31 2.08 -36.75
C SER A 47 -17.67 2.68 -36.36
N ARG A 48 -17.96 2.66 -35.07
CA ARG A 48 -18.85 3.63 -34.44
C ARG A 48 -18.03 4.28 -33.34
N SER A 49 -17.70 5.56 -33.55
CA SER A 49 -17.39 6.51 -32.49
C SER A 49 -18.48 6.38 -31.42
N VAL A 50 -18.20 5.56 -30.41
CA VAL A 50 -18.90 5.63 -29.15
C VAL A 50 -18.11 6.65 -28.35
N ASP A 51 -18.59 7.89 -28.41
CA ASP A 51 -18.30 8.89 -27.39
C ASP A 51 -18.54 8.22 -26.04
N TRP A 52 -17.44 7.81 -25.38
CA TRP A 52 -17.45 7.43 -23.97
C TRP A 52 -17.67 8.70 -23.16
N GLN A 53 -18.88 9.26 -23.25
CA GLN A 53 -19.43 10.04 -22.17
C GLN A 53 -19.61 9.05 -21.03
N VAL A 54 -18.54 8.89 -20.24
CA VAL A 54 -18.61 8.30 -18.91
C VAL A 54 -19.67 9.12 -18.20
N PRO A 55 -20.87 8.57 -17.92
CA PRO A 55 -21.81 9.27 -17.08
C PRO A 55 -21.08 9.45 -15.76
N ARG A 56 -20.77 10.72 -15.45
CA ARG A 56 -20.31 11.17 -14.16
C ARG A 56 -21.47 10.90 -13.21
N GLY A 57 -21.60 9.64 -12.84
CA GLY A 57 -22.57 9.18 -11.88
C GLY A 57 -22.20 9.85 -10.59
N GLU A 58 -22.86 10.99 -10.34
CA GLU A 58 -23.22 11.43 -9.00
C GLU A 58 -23.94 10.26 -8.34
N LYS A 59 -23.16 9.30 -7.85
CA LYS A 59 -23.61 8.37 -6.84
C LYS A 59 -23.89 9.26 -5.64
N ALA A 60 -25.17 9.53 -5.44
CA ALA A 60 -25.72 10.04 -4.20
C ALA A 60 -25.17 9.21 -3.03
N GLU A 61 -24.07 9.67 -2.43
CA GLU A 61 -23.67 9.36 -1.06
C GLU A 61 -24.37 10.37 -0.15
N ALA A 62 -25.70 10.34 -0.15
CA ALA A 62 -26.51 11.05 0.84
C ALA A 62 -27.20 9.99 1.71
N GLU A 63 -27.11 10.19 3.02
CA GLU A 63 -27.60 9.33 4.11
C GLU A 63 -26.77 8.06 4.43
N LYS A 64 -25.61 8.29 5.06
CA LYS A 64 -25.24 7.47 6.22
C LYS A 64 -24.62 8.31 7.35
N ASP A 65 -25.22 9.47 7.63
CA ASP A 65 -24.95 10.30 8.82
C ASP A 65 -25.73 9.84 10.05
N LYS A 66 -25.92 8.52 10.21
CA LYS A 66 -26.17 8.01 11.56
C LYS A 66 -24.81 7.81 12.16
N ALA A 67 -24.37 8.80 12.94
CA ALA A 67 -23.25 8.78 13.87
C ALA A 67 -22.72 7.35 14.08
N GLU A 68 -21.92 6.87 13.12
CA GLU A 68 -21.20 5.62 13.24
C GLU A 68 -20.11 6.02 14.21
N GLU A 69 -20.43 5.92 15.50
CA GLU A 69 -19.44 5.83 16.55
C GLU A 69 -18.60 4.62 16.17
N VAL A 70 -17.52 4.92 15.44
CA VAL A 70 -16.66 3.90 14.86
C VAL A 70 -16.05 3.20 16.04
N GLN A 71 -16.56 2.00 16.35
CA GLN A 71 -16.00 1.19 17.42
C GLN A 71 -14.54 0.90 17.10
N VAL A 72 -13.63 1.54 17.84
CA VAL A 72 -12.18 1.39 17.71
C VAL A 72 -11.74 0.17 18.54
N ASP A 73 -12.32 -1.00 18.24
CA ASP A 73 -11.93 -2.27 18.86
C ASP A 73 -11.15 -3.14 17.88
N LEU A 74 -10.01 -3.66 18.34
CA LEU A 74 -9.13 -4.53 17.54
C LEU A 74 -9.90 -5.74 16.97
N LYS A 75 -10.80 -6.34 17.75
CA LYS A 75 -11.56 -7.52 17.30
C LYS A 75 -12.52 -7.17 16.17
N ALA A 76 -13.22 -6.04 16.28
CA ALA A 76 -14.13 -5.56 15.25
C ALA A 76 -13.39 -5.32 13.93
N VAL A 77 -12.21 -4.69 14.00
CA VAL A 77 -11.39 -4.39 12.83
C VAL A 77 -10.83 -5.64 12.16
N LEU A 78 -10.46 -6.66 12.95
CA LEU A 78 -9.99 -7.94 12.42
C LEU A 78 -11.10 -8.73 11.74
N ALA A 79 -12.35 -8.60 12.21
CA ALA A 79 -13.53 -9.21 11.58
C ALA A 79 -13.91 -8.52 10.25
N LEU A 80 -13.48 -7.27 10.02
CA LEU A 80 -13.68 -6.60 8.75
C LEU A 80 -12.84 -7.24 7.64
N LYS A 81 -13.43 -7.28 6.44
CA LYS A 81 -12.72 -7.63 5.21
C LYS A 81 -11.49 -6.72 5.05
N PRO A 82 -10.36 -7.26 4.60
CA PRO A 82 -9.14 -6.45 4.49
C PRO A 82 -9.28 -5.27 3.53
N GLU A 83 -10.08 -5.41 2.47
CA GLU A 83 -10.39 -4.32 1.53
C GLU A 83 -11.17 -3.17 2.18
N ALA A 84 -11.92 -3.45 3.25
CA ALA A 84 -12.70 -2.46 3.98
C ALA A 84 -11.86 -1.73 5.05
N ARG A 85 -10.71 -2.29 5.47
CA ARG A 85 -9.83 -1.69 6.49
C ARG A 85 -9.29 -0.31 6.14
N PRO A 86 -8.80 0.00 4.92
CA PRO A 86 -8.37 1.36 4.60
C PRO A 86 -9.53 2.37 4.66
N LYS A 87 -10.75 1.97 4.26
CA LYS A 87 -11.94 2.82 4.39
C LYS A 87 -12.32 3.05 5.85
N TRP A 88 -12.24 2.00 6.67
CA TRP A 88 -12.43 2.09 8.12
C TRP A 88 -11.39 3.02 8.76
N LEU A 89 -10.12 2.91 8.38
CA LEU A 89 -9.04 3.75 8.92
C LEU A 89 -9.27 5.22 8.61
N ALA A 90 -9.64 5.56 7.36
CA ALA A 90 -9.97 6.93 6.99
C ALA A 90 -11.14 7.50 7.81
N LYS A 91 -12.17 6.69 8.08
CA LYS A 91 -13.28 7.08 8.97
C LYS A 91 -12.83 7.23 10.42
N ALA A 92 -11.96 6.34 10.91
CA ALA A 92 -11.44 6.40 12.27
C ALA A 92 -10.57 7.65 12.49
N CYS A 93 -9.74 8.04 11.52
CA CYS A 93 -8.98 9.30 11.57
C CYS A 93 -9.91 10.51 11.71
N LYS A 94 -10.98 10.60 10.90
CA LYS A 94 -12.00 11.66 11.03
C LYS A 94 -12.71 11.64 12.40
N ALA A 95 -13.00 10.45 12.94
CA ALA A 95 -13.60 10.35 14.27
C ALA A 95 -12.64 10.80 15.39
N VAL A 96 -11.33 10.64 15.21
CA VAL A 96 -10.30 11.17 16.12
C VAL A 96 -10.19 12.69 15.99
N GLU A 97 -10.26 13.25 14.78
CA GLU A 97 -10.32 14.70 14.54
C GLU A 97 -11.54 15.34 15.22
N ASP A 98 -12.69 14.68 15.15
CA ASP A 98 -13.92 15.09 15.83
C ASP A 98 -13.86 14.94 17.36
N GLY A 99 -12.83 14.27 17.90
CA GLY A 99 -12.72 13.96 19.33
C GLY A 99 -13.68 12.87 19.82
N LYS A 100 -14.31 12.11 18.92
CA LYS A 100 -15.21 11.00 19.24
C LYS A 100 -14.48 9.70 19.55
N ALA A 101 -13.24 9.57 19.08
CA ALA A 101 -12.39 8.40 19.27
C ALA A 101 -11.02 8.78 19.84
N SER A 102 -10.39 7.86 20.57
CA SER A 102 -9.05 8.06 21.12
C SER A 102 -7.97 7.76 20.10
N ALA A 103 -7.08 8.72 19.85
CA ALA A 103 -5.87 8.52 19.02
C ALA A 103 -5.00 7.36 19.54
N THR A 104 -5.01 7.12 20.85
CA THR A 104 -4.23 6.04 21.49
C THR A 104 -4.78 4.66 21.11
N GLU A 105 -6.09 4.49 21.07
CA GLU A 105 -6.72 3.23 20.67
C GLU A 105 -6.46 2.95 19.19
N LEU A 106 -6.60 3.98 18.35
CA LEU A 106 -6.29 3.88 16.93
C LEU A 106 -4.83 3.46 16.71
N TYR A 107 -3.89 4.07 17.44
CA TYR A 107 -2.49 3.70 17.42
C TYR A 107 -2.25 2.23 17.83
N ASN A 108 -2.91 1.76 18.88
CA ASN A 108 -2.77 0.37 19.34
C ASN A 108 -3.25 -0.65 18.30
N ILE A 109 -4.31 -0.33 17.55
CA ILE A 109 -4.79 -1.19 16.46
C ILE A 109 -3.79 -1.23 15.30
N VAL A 110 -3.33 -0.06 14.86
CA VAL A 110 -2.43 0.08 13.71
C VAL A 110 -1.04 -0.52 14.00
N SER A 111 -0.54 -0.38 15.22
CA SER A 111 0.74 -0.97 15.66
C SER A 111 0.67 -2.48 15.92
N SER A 112 -0.53 -3.06 16.00
CA SER A 112 -0.71 -4.49 16.26
C SER A 112 -0.23 -5.35 15.09
N ARG A 113 0.68 -6.31 15.39
CA ARG A 113 1.12 -7.32 14.41
C ARG A 113 -0.05 -8.13 13.83
N LYS A 114 -1.12 -8.35 14.61
CA LYS A 114 -2.33 -9.07 14.13
C LYS A 114 -3.06 -8.30 13.03
N PHE A 115 -3.07 -6.97 13.13
CA PHE A 115 -3.69 -6.13 12.11
C PHE A 115 -2.91 -6.22 10.79
N ALA A 116 -1.58 -6.12 10.85
CA ALA A 116 -0.72 -6.27 9.68
C ALA A 116 -0.78 -7.69 9.08
N ALA A 117 -0.74 -8.73 9.91
CA ALA A 117 -0.81 -10.13 9.46
C ALA A 117 -2.15 -10.46 8.77
N GLY A 118 -3.24 -9.77 9.12
CA GLY A 118 -4.55 -9.96 8.50
C GLY A 118 -4.73 -9.23 7.17
N LEU A 119 -3.74 -8.47 6.69
CA LEU A 119 -3.80 -7.83 5.38
C LEU A 119 -3.41 -8.85 4.29
N PRO A 120 -4.13 -8.91 3.17
CA PRO A 120 -3.79 -9.78 2.05
C PRO A 120 -2.43 -9.35 1.50
N ALA A 121 -1.75 -10.28 0.83
CA ALA A 121 -0.51 -10.00 0.11
C ALA A 121 -0.65 -8.96 -1.01
N ASP A 122 -1.86 -8.43 -1.23
CA ASP A 122 -2.08 -7.31 -2.13
C ASP A 122 -1.46 -6.02 -1.58
N LYS A 123 -0.29 -5.71 -2.16
CA LYS A 123 0.47 -4.50 -1.87
C LYS A 123 -0.35 -3.22 -2.06
N ARG A 124 -1.35 -3.22 -2.96
CA ARG A 124 -2.17 -2.01 -3.25
C ARG A 124 -2.94 -1.54 -2.03
N THR A 125 -3.49 -2.47 -1.24
CA THR A 125 -4.25 -2.15 -0.04
C THR A 125 -3.34 -1.61 1.06
N GLY A 126 -2.18 -2.23 1.26
CA GLY A 126 -1.18 -1.76 2.22
C GLY A 126 -0.67 -0.35 1.92
N ARG A 127 -0.37 -0.03 0.65
CA ARG A 127 0.05 1.32 0.23
C ARG A 127 -0.99 2.39 0.57
N LYS A 128 -2.27 2.15 0.28
CA LYS A 128 -3.36 3.08 0.64
C LYS A 128 -3.41 3.32 2.15
N LEU A 129 -3.18 2.27 2.93
CA LEU A 129 -3.23 2.32 4.39
C LEU A 129 -2.05 3.13 4.94
N VAL A 130 -0.85 2.96 4.39
CA VAL A 130 0.33 3.79 4.70
C VAL A 130 0.12 5.25 4.29
N GLY A 131 -0.48 5.52 3.12
CA GLY A 131 -0.81 6.87 2.67
C GLY A 131 -1.71 7.61 3.65
N ILE A 132 -2.83 6.99 4.03
CA ILE A 132 -3.77 7.55 5.02
C ILE A 132 -3.06 7.79 6.35
N LEU A 133 -2.21 6.87 6.82
CA LEU A 133 -1.44 7.06 8.05
C LEU A 133 -0.49 8.26 7.96
N LYS A 134 0.25 8.40 6.86
CA LYS A 134 1.20 9.50 6.62
C LYS A 134 0.49 10.85 6.61
N GLU A 135 -0.67 10.94 5.96
CA GLU A 135 -1.52 12.14 5.92
C GLU A 135 -2.02 12.55 7.30
N ASN A 136 -2.37 11.57 8.14
CA ASN A 136 -2.97 11.79 9.46
C ASN A 136 -1.97 11.67 10.62
N LEU A 137 -0.66 11.83 10.38
CA LEU A 137 0.36 11.69 11.42
C LEU A 137 0.20 12.74 12.53
N GLU A 138 -0.34 13.91 12.22
CA GLU A 138 -0.46 15.02 13.17
C GLU A 138 -1.43 14.74 14.32
N LEU A 139 -2.37 13.81 14.13
CA LEU A 139 -3.34 13.38 15.15
C LEU A 139 -2.68 12.57 16.29
N PHE A 140 -1.48 12.05 16.07
CA PHE A 140 -0.78 11.20 17.02
C PHE A 140 0.26 11.99 17.84
N SER A 141 0.55 11.50 19.05
CA SER A 141 1.62 12.03 19.90
C SER A 141 2.98 11.93 19.21
N ASP A 142 3.93 12.84 19.49
CA ASP A 142 5.27 12.82 18.86
C ASP A 142 5.98 11.47 18.99
N LYS A 143 5.84 10.82 20.15
CA LYS A 143 6.39 9.48 20.38
C LYS A 143 5.79 8.44 19.44
N GLN A 144 4.46 8.48 19.26
CA GLN A 144 3.74 7.60 18.34
C GLN A 144 4.12 7.90 16.88
N ARG A 145 4.25 9.17 16.50
CA ARG A 145 4.67 9.59 15.16
C ARG A 145 6.05 9.05 14.80
N ARG A 146 7.01 9.08 15.74
CA ARG A 146 8.35 8.51 15.51
C ARG A 146 8.30 7.00 15.25
N TYR A 147 7.49 6.26 16.02
CA TYR A 147 7.29 4.83 15.81
C TYR A 147 6.56 4.53 14.49
N LEU A 148 5.50 5.28 14.17
CA LEU A 148 4.79 5.21 12.89
C LEU A 148 5.61 5.73 11.70
N LYS A 149 6.83 6.23 11.90
CA LYS A 149 7.77 6.52 10.81
C LYS A 149 8.91 5.50 10.76
N SER A 150 9.11 4.73 11.83
CA SER A 150 10.20 3.77 11.90
C SER A 150 9.86 2.50 11.12
N LYS A 151 10.91 1.76 10.74
CA LYS A 151 10.79 0.45 10.09
C LYS A 151 10.25 -0.62 11.02
N ASP A 152 10.14 -0.33 12.32
CA ASP A 152 9.63 -1.26 13.32
C ASP A 152 8.11 -1.36 13.30
N CYS A 153 7.43 -0.39 12.66
CA CYS A 153 5.99 -0.45 12.47
C CYS A 153 5.67 -1.58 11.47
N PRO A 154 4.87 -2.61 11.84
CA PRO A 154 4.64 -3.78 11.00
C PRO A 154 4.04 -3.43 9.63
N ILE A 155 3.21 -2.39 9.55
CA ILE A 155 2.62 -1.96 8.28
C ILE A 155 3.69 -1.34 7.38
N ILE A 156 4.57 -0.51 7.94
CA ILE A 156 5.62 0.16 7.17
C ILE A 156 6.69 -0.86 6.74
N ALA A 157 7.09 -1.76 7.63
CA ALA A 157 8.03 -2.83 7.32
C ALA A 157 7.60 -3.64 6.09
N ASN A 158 6.31 -3.96 5.98
CA ASN A 158 5.80 -4.80 4.89
C ASN A 158 5.50 -4.03 3.60
N PHE A 159 5.20 -2.72 3.67
CA PHE A 159 4.64 -1.98 2.52
C PHE A 159 5.44 -0.74 2.09
N ALA A 160 6.39 -0.24 2.88
CA ALA A 160 7.12 1.00 2.57
C ALA A 160 8.26 0.83 1.56
N GLU A 161 8.76 -0.38 1.32
CA GLU A 161 9.91 -0.63 0.43
C GLU A 161 9.63 -0.33 -1.05
N ASN A 162 8.39 -0.04 -1.45
CA ASN A 162 8.06 0.24 -2.86
C ASN A 162 7.65 1.69 -3.15
N ASP A 163 7.60 2.59 -2.15
CA ASP A 163 7.24 3.99 -2.40
C ASP A 163 8.40 4.78 -3.06
N SER A 164 9.62 4.27 -2.97
CA SER A 164 10.83 4.95 -3.49
C SER A 164 11.13 4.67 -4.96
N ASP A 165 10.40 3.74 -5.61
CA ASP A 165 10.64 3.34 -7.02
C ASP A 165 9.51 3.74 -7.97
N ASP A 166 8.41 4.30 -7.46
CA ASP A 166 7.28 4.80 -8.26
C ASP A 166 7.37 6.33 -8.52
N GLU A 167 8.57 6.92 -8.40
CA GLU A 167 8.86 8.23 -9.01
C GLU A 167 9.04 8.05 -10.53
N ALA A 168 7.92 7.72 -11.19
CA ALA A 168 7.67 7.70 -12.63
C ALA A 168 8.90 7.87 -13.55
N PRO A 169 9.81 6.87 -13.65
CA PRO A 169 10.85 6.91 -14.67
C PRO A 169 10.26 6.76 -16.08
N ASP A 170 9.00 6.32 -16.22
CA ASP A 170 8.40 5.97 -17.50
C ASP A 170 8.06 7.18 -18.39
N ALA A 171 7.61 8.30 -17.84
CA ALA A 171 7.25 9.45 -18.68
C ALA A 171 8.51 10.13 -19.27
N ALA A 172 9.56 10.28 -18.44
CA ALA A 172 10.83 10.86 -18.84
C ALA A 172 11.64 9.89 -19.73
N SER A 173 11.73 8.60 -19.36
CA SER A 173 12.43 7.59 -20.16
C SER A 173 11.79 7.39 -21.54
N ARG A 174 10.45 7.37 -21.62
CA ARG A 174 9.74 7.20 -22.90
C ARG A 174 9.87 8.41 -23.82
N THR A 175 9.93 9.63 -23.27
CA THR A 175 10.20 10.84 -24.07
C THR A 175 11.67 10.91 -24.49
N GLU A 176 12.60 10.51 -23.62
CA GLU A 176 14.02 10.47 -23.94
C GLU A 176 14.35 9.44 -25.02
N GLU A 177 13.75 8.24 -24.97
CA GLU A 177 13.89 7.21 -26.01
C GLU A 177 13.36 7.71 -27.36
N MET A 178 12.22 8.42 -27.37
CA MET A 178 11.66 9.02 -28.58
C MET A 178 12.59 10.09 -29.17
N MET A 179 13.18 10.97 -28.35
CA MET A 179 14.14 11.98 -28.80
C MET A 179 15.46 11.37 -29.26
N ALA A 180 15.91 10.27 -28.64
CA ALA A 180 17.09 9.54 -29.09
C ALA A 180 16.88 8.94 -30.49
N ARG A 181 15.71 8.33 -30.73
CA ARG A 181 15.35 7.74 -32.03
C ARG A 181 15.27 8.81 -33.14
N CYS A 182 14.74 9.99 -32.83
CA CYS A 182 14.74 11.13 -33.77
C CYS A 182 16.16 11.61 -34.09
N ARG A 183 17.03 11.70 -33.09
CA ARG A 183 18.42 12.13 -33.27
C ARG A 183 19.23 11.16 -34.14
N SER A 184 19.05 9.85 -33.99
CA SER A 184 19.71 8.85 -34.83
C SER A 184 19.27 8.95 -36.29
N PHE A 185 17.97 9.09 -36.54
CA PHE A 185 17.43 9.21 -37.90
C PHE A 185 17.97 10.43 -38.65
N VAL A 186 18.07 11.58 -37.97
CA VAL A 186 18.64 12.81 -38.58
C VAL A 186 20.10 12.60 -38.98
N ARG A 187 20.87 11.84 -38.19
CA ARG A 187 22.30 11.60 -38.45
C ARG A 187 22.54 10.69 -39.66
N GLU A 188 21.72 9.64 -39.84
CA GLU A 188 21.81 8.73 -40.99
C GLU A 188 21.45 9.42 -42.31
N ASN A 189 20.40 10.26 -42.31
CA ASN A 189 20.02 11.00 -43.52
C ASN A 189 21.06 12.05 -43.92
N ALA A 190 21.76 12.66 -42.96
CA ALA A 190 22.82 13.62 -43.25
C ALA A 190 24.04 12.99 -43.97
N SER A 191 24.34 11.71 -43.72
CA SER A 191 25.43 11.00 -44.39
C SER A 191 25.08 10.45 -45.77
N THR A 192 23.81 10.49 -46.17
CA THR A 192 23.35 9.90 -47.46
C THR A 192 23.36 10.92 -48.61
N PHE A 193 23.80 12.16 -48.35
CA PHE A 193 23.77 13.26 -49.33
C PHE A 193 25.14 13.66 -49.88
N GLU A 194 26.21 12.90 -49.59
CA GLU A 194 27.49 12.96 -50.32
C GLU A 194 27.54 11.91 -51.43
#